data_AF-A0A8X6T3F5-F1
#
_entry.id   AF-A0A8X6T3F5-F1
#
_cell.length_a   1.000
_cell.length_b   1.000
_cell.length_c   1.000
_cell.angle_alpha   90.00
_cell.angle_beta   90.00
_cell.angle_gamma   90.00
#
_symmetry.space_group_name_H-M   'P 1'
#
loop_
_entity.id
_entity.type
_entity.pdbx_description
1 polymer ?
#
loop_
_entity_poly.entity_id
_entity_poly.type
_entity_poly.pdbx_seq_one_letter_code
_entity_poly.pdbx_strand_id
1 'polypeptide(L)'
;MNRKIDELKDQYYDIKDISESELQVIEADIQSMEDRLEELEVRIRDILNSLIAKSSVCSVHNHENAIFQANSKLKLEIKLPEIPLPVFRGRYDEWPSFKSQFDNIITNNNDLSESQKVYYLKASLQGDAKLLEAVDDSFESLITALKTRFENKILGGQIFKEYQSFKTLRF
;
A
#
# COMPACT_ATOMS: atom_id res chain seq x y z
N MET A 1 46.88 31.31 0.45
CA MET A 1 46.10 32.39 1.11
C MET A 1 45.45 33.36 0.11
N ASN A 2 46.13 33.79 -0.96
CA ASN A 2 45.60 34.84 -1.86
C ASN A 2 44.40 34.41 -2.74
N ARG A 3 44.31 33.15 -3.16
CA ARG A 3 43.19 32.66 -3.99
C ARG A 3 41.82 32.85 -3.35
N LYS A 4 41.71 32.66 -2.02
CA LYS A 4 40.45 32.86 -1.30
C LYS A 4 40.07 34.33 -1.20
N ILE A 5 41.07 35.20 -1.14
CA ILE A 5 40.88 36.65 -1.11
C ILE A 5 40.40 37.14 -2.48
N ASP A 6 40.94 36.59 -3.56
CA ASP A 6 40.52 36.96 -4.93
C ASP A 6 39.11 36.44 -5.23
N GLU A 7 38.77 35.20 -4.84
CA GLU A 7 37.40 34.66 -4.91
C GLU A 7 36.38 35.54 -4.14
N LEU A 8 36.76 36.03 -2.97
CA LEU A 8 35.88 36.89 -2.15
C LEU A 8 35.74 38.29 -2.74
N LYS A 9 36.76 38.81 -3.43
CA LYS A 9 36.65 40.08 -4.16
C LYS A 9 35.70 39.96 -5.33
N ASP A 10 35.80 38.87 -6.08
CA ASP A 10 34.90 38.61 -7.22
C ASP A 10 33.45 38.54 -6.74
N GLN A 11 33.16 37.76 -5.69
CA GLN A 11 31.82 37.71 -5.08
C GLN A 11 31.33 39.07 -4.54
N TYR A 12 32.23 39.90 -3.98
CA TYR A 12 31.89 41.25 -3.52
C TYR A 12 31.52 42.17 -4.68
N TYR A 13 32.23 42.09 -5.81
CA TYR A 13 31.91 42.88 -7.00
C TYR A 13 30.60 42.41 -7.64
N ASP A 14 30.35 41.10 -7.72
CA ASP A 14 29.10 40.54 -8.24
C ASP A 14 27.87 41.01 -7.41
N ILE A 15 27.98 40.99 -6.08
CA ILE A 15 26.90 41.46 -5.19
C ILE A 15 26.72 42.99 -5.29
N LYS A 16 27.80 43.73 -5.52
CA LYS A 16 27.77 45.19 -5.63
C LYS A 16 27.19 45.67 -6.96
N ASP A 17 27.24 44.85 -8.00
CA ASP A 17 26.74 45.17 -9.35
C ASP A 17 25.28 44.74 -9.58
N ILE A 18 24.61 44.19 -8.56
CA ILE A 18 23.15 44.01 -8.58
C ILE A 18 22.53 45.41 -8.67
N SER A 19 21.90 45.67 -9.80
CA SER A 19 21.32 46.98 -10.07
C SER A 19 20.12 47.25 -9.14
N GLU A 20 19.91 48.52 -8.77
CA GLU A 20 18.73 48.93 -7.98
C GLU A 20 17.41 48.50 -8.65
N SER A 21 17.40 48.45 -9.98
CA SER A 21 16.31 47.90 -10.79
C SER A 21 16.06 46.40 -10.58
N GLU A 22 17.11 45.58 -10.44
CA GLU A 22 16.96 44.14 -10.17
C GLU A 22 16.47 43.89 -8.74
N LEU A 23 16.92 44.70 -7.78
CA LEU A 23 16.39 44.68 -6.42
C LEU A 23 14.89 45.05 -6.37
N GLN A 24 14.47 46.06 -7.13
CA GLN A 24 13.06 46.47 -7.24
C GLN A 24 12.17 45.38 -7.86
N VAL A 25 12.68 44.62 -8.83
CA VAL A 25 11.95 43.49 -9.42
C VAL A 25 11.77 42.37 -8.39
N ILE A 26 12.83 42.02 -7.66
CA ILE A 26 12.77 41.00 -6.61
C ILE A 26 11.81 41.43 -5.49
N GLU A 27 11.86 42.69 -5.09
CA GLU A 27 10.96 43.25 -4.06
C GLU A 27 9.49 43.21 -4.51
N ALA A 28 9.21 43.55 -5.77
CA ALA A 28 7.86 43.46 -6.34
C ALA A 28 7.35 42.01 -6.39
N ASP A 29 8.21 41.05 -6.73
CA ASP A 29 7.85 39.63 -6.74
C ASP A 29 7.61 39.10 -5.32
N ILE A 30 8.42 39.49 -4.34
CA ILE A 30 8.21 39.16 -2.92
C ILE A 30 6.86 39.71 -2.45
N GLN A 31 6.58 40.98 -2.72
CA GLN A 31 5.30 41.60 -2.35
C GLN A 31 4.12 40.87 -2.99
N SER A 32 4.24 40.51 -4.28
CA SER A 32 3.21 39.73 -4.98
C SER A 32 2.99 38.35 -4.35
N MET A 33 4.06 37.70 -3.87
CA MET A 33 3.95 36.42 -3.17
C MET A 33 3.29 36.56 -1.80
N GLU A 34 3.60 37.62 -1.06
CA GLU A 34 2.98 37.93 0.24
C GLU A 34 1.47 38.17 0.11
N ASP A 35 1.04 38.98 -0.87
CA ASP A 35 -0.37 39.24 -1.14
C ASP A 35 -1.14 37.94 -1.46
N ARG A 36 -0.53 37.05 -2.25
CA ARG A 36 -1.12 35.74 -2.61
C ARG A 36 -1.21 34.79 -1.41
N LEU A 37 -0.25 34.86 -0.49
CA LEU A 37 -0.27 34.08 0.75
C LEU A 37 -1.39 34.58 1.68
N GLU A 38 -1.55 35.89 1.82
CA GLU A 38 -2.63 36.48 2.61
C GLU A 38 -4.02 36.12 2.05
N GLU A 39 -4.19 36.18 0.73
CA GLU A 39 -5.44 35.75 0.06
C GLU A 39 -5.74 34.27 0.32
N LEU A 40 -4.71 33.41 0.30
CA LEU A 40 -4.87 32.00 0.59
C LEU A 40 -5.25 31.77 2.06
N GLU A 41 -4.65 32.52 2.99
CA GLU A 41 -4.98 32.44 4.42
C GLU A 41 -6.44 32.77 4.69
N VAL A 42 -6.96 33.84 4.06
CA VAL A 42 -8.37 34.23 4.16
C VAL A 42 -9.27 33.12 3.63
N ARG A 43 -8.98 32.56 2.45
CA ARG A 43 -9.77 31.46 1.87
C ARG A 43 -9.77 30.21 2.75
N ILE A 44 -8.63 29.84 3.34
CA ILE A 44 -8.55 28.71 4.26
C ILE A 44 -9.42 28.97 5.49
N ARG A 45 -9.33 30.17 6.08
CA ARG A 45 -10.14 30.56 7.24
C ARG A 45 -11.63 30.48 6.94
N ASP A 46 -12.06 30.96 5.77
CA ASP A 46 -13.47 30.91 5.34
C ASP A 46 -13.96 29.48 5.14
N ILE A 47 -13.16 28.62 4.51
CA ILE A 47 -13.49 27.20 4.33
C ILE A 47 -13.61 26.52 5.69
N LEU A 48 -12.66 26.74 6.60
CA LEU A 48 -12.68 26.19 7.96
C LEU A 48 -13.94 26.65 8.71
N ASN A 49 -14.25 27.94 8.71
CA ASN A 49 -15.43 28.49 9.35
C ASN A 49 -16.73 27.93 8.76
N SER A 50 -16.81 27.79 7.42
CA SER A 50 -17.94 27.16 6.74
C SER A 50 -18.09 25.67 7.12
N LEU A 51 -16.98 24.93 7.25
CA LEU A 51 -17.03 23.52 7.65
C LEU A 51 -17.46 23.36 9.11
N ILE A 52 -16.99 24.24 10.00
CA ILE A 52 -17.41 24.28 11.40
C ILE A 52 -18.91 24.60 11.51
N ALA A 53 -19.39 25.59 10.76
CA ALA A 53 -20.80 25.96 10.72
C ALA A 53 -21.69 24.86 10.10
N LYS A 54 -21.19 24.11 9.10
CA LYS A 54 -21.88 22.94 8.55
C LYS A 54 -21.90 21.75 9.51
N SER A 55 -20.89 21.63 10.37
CA SER A 55 -20.81 20.60 11.42
C SER A 55 -21.80 20.87 12.56
N SER A 56 -21.99 22.14 12.96
CA SER A 56 -22.92 22.50 14.04
C SER A 56 -24.41 22.38 13.68
N VAL A 57 -24.76 22.27 12.39
CA VAL A 57 -26.14 22.06 11.93
C VAL A 57 -26.55 20.57 11.94
N CYS A 58 -25.59 19.65 12.13
CA CYS A 58 -25.87 18.22 12.25
C CYS A 58 -25.56 17.69 13.66
N SER A 59 -26.63 17.27 14.35
CA SER A 59 -26.66 16.42 15.55
C SER A 59 -26.75 17.13 16.90
N VAL A 60 -27.99 17.54 17.22
CA VAL A 60 -28.48 17.61 18.60
C VAL A 60 -28.55 16.18 19.14
N HIS A 61 -27.57 15.77 19.97
CA HIS A 61 -27.70 15.01 21.23
C HIS A 61 -26.42 14.24 21.61
N ASN A 62 -26.05 14.42 22.88
CA ASN A 62 -25.22 13.59 23.78
C ASN A 62 -23.70 13.81 23.76
N HIS A 63 -23.31 14.63 24.76
CA HIS A 63 -21.98 15.06 25.18
C HIS A 63 -21.25 13.95 25.95
N GLU A 64 -19.92 13.99 25.94
CA GLU A 64 -18.93 13.21 26.74
C GLU A 64 -18.26 11.95 26.12
N ASN A 65 -18.89 11.19 25.22
CA ASN A 65 -18.22 10.03 24.58
C ASN A 65 -17.44 10.36 23.29
N ALA A 66 -17.45 11.62 22.84
CA ALA A 66 -16.93 12.03 21.53
C ALA A 66 -15.39 12.20 21.46
N ILE A 67 -14.73 12.50 22.59
CA ILE A 67 -13.29 12.82 22.58
C ILE A 67 -12.45 11.57 22.25
N PHE A 68 -12.87 10.38 22.67
CA PHE A 68 -12.18 9.12 22.33
C PHE A 68 -12.52 8.59 20.92
N GLN A 69 -13.65 9.00 20.33
CA GLN A 69 -14.02 8.66 18.95
C GLN A 69 -13.44 9.62 17.90
N ALA A 70 -13.10 10.85 18.28
CA ALA A 70 -12.50 11.82 17.36
C ALA A 70 -11.09 11.38 16.91
N ASN A 71 -10.32 10.73 17.79
CA ASN A 71 -8.99 10.20 17.45
C ASN A 71 -9.04 8.93 16.56
N SER A 72 -10.16 8.20 16.50
CA SER A 72 -10.31 7.04 15.61
C SER A 72 -10.88 7.40 14.23
N LYS A 73 -11.56 8.55 14.11
CA LYS A 73 -12.17 9.03 12.84
C LYS A 73 -11.29 9.94 12.00
N LEU A 74 -10.16 10.43 12.52
CA LEU A 74 -9.10 11.05 11.70
C LEU A 74 -8.14 10.00 11.11
N LYS A 75 -8.64 8.79 10.82
CA LYS A 75 -7.94 7.87 9.95
C LYS A 75 -8.10 8.45 8.55
N LEU A 76 -7.06 9.13 8.05
CA LEU A 76 -6.88 9.38 6.63
C LEU A 76 -7.08 8.02 5.94
N GLU A 77 -8.25 7.78 5.38
CA GLU A 77 -8.53 6.60 4.58
C GLU A 77 -7.75 6.75 3.27
N ILE A 78 -6.44 6.51 3.36
CA ILE A 78 -5.67 6.05 2.23
C ILE A 78 -6.37 4.75 1.82
N LYS A 79 -7.25 4.84 0.82
CA LYS A 79 -7.86 3.67 0.19
C LYS A 79 -6.75 2.92 -0.53
N LEU A 80 -6.08 2.07 0.23
CA LEU A 80 -5.18 1.07 -0.31
C LEU A 80 -5.98 0.24 -1.32
N PRO A 81 -5.38 -0.10 -2.48
CA PRO A 81 -6.03 -1.01 -3.40
C PRO A 81 -6.41 -2.30 -2.65
N GLU A 82 -7.64 -2.74 -2.87
CA GLU A 82 -8.15 -3.97 -2.27
C GLU A 82 -7.23 -5.13 -2.67
N ILE A 83 -6.71 -5.85 -1.68
CA ILE A 83 -5.82 -6.98 -1.93
C ILE A 83 -6.68 -8.07 -2.57
N PRO A 84 -6.43 -8.45 -3.84
CA PRO A 84 -7.26 -9.42 -4.51
C PRO A 84 -7.10 -10.79 -3.87
N LEU A 85 -8.21 -11.54 -3.78
CA LEU A 85 -8.16 -12.92 -3.33
C LEU A 85 -7.27 -13.75 -4.29
N PRO A 86 -6.28 -14.50 -3.78
CA PRO A 86 -5.40 -15.28 -4.63
C PRO A 86 -6.20 -16.38 -5.35
N VAL A 87 -5.86 -16.64 -6.60
CA VAL A 87 -6.52 -17.63 -7.45
C VAL A 87 -5.58 -18.78 -7.72
N PHE A 88 -6.07 -20.01 -7.57
CA PHE A 88 -5.33 -21.22 -7.87
C PHE A 88 -6.01 -22.04 -8.95
N ARG A 89 -5.36 -22.20 -10.10
CA ARG A 89 -5.91 -22.92 -11.26
C ARG A 89 -5.59 -24.42 -11.27
N GLY A 90 -4.84 -24.90 -10.26
CA GLY A 90 -4.38 -26.28 -10.19
C GLY A 90 -3.07 -26.55 -10.94
N ARG A 91 -2.27 -25.51 -11.22
CA ARG A 91 -0.94 -25.67 -11.82
C ARG A 91 0.10 -25.84 -10.72
N TYR A 92 0.95 -26.86 -10.86
CA TYR A 92 1.97 -27.19 -9.86
C TYR A 92 2.94 -26.03 -9.60
N ASP A 93 3.30 -25.28 -10.64
CA ASP A 93 4.22 -24.14 -10.52
C ASP A 93 3.60 -22.96 -9.74
N GLU A 94 2.27 -22.85 -9.72
CA GLU A 94 1.54 -21.78 -9.02
C GLU A 94 1.32 -22.12 -7.53
N TRP A 95 1.41 -23.39 -7.15
CA TRP A 95 1.05 -23.87 -5.82
C TRP A 95 1.85 -23.21 -4.68
N PRO A 96 3.20 -23.09 -4.73
CA PRO A 96 3.95 -22.46 -3.65
C PRO A 96 3.58 -20.98 -3.46
N SER A 97 3.36 -20.26 -4.56
CA SER A 97 2.98 -18.85 -4.55
C SER A 97 1.56 -18.67 -4.00
N PHE A 98 0.62 -19.50 -4.45
CA PHE A 98 -0.75 -19.50 -3.96
C PHE A 98 -0.80 -19.76 -2.46
N LYS A 99 -0.15 -20.82 -1.98
CA LYS A 99 -0.15 -21.21 -0.57
C LYS A 99 0.37 -20.09 0.32
N SER A 100 1.51 -19.48 -0.04
CA SER A 100 2.07 -18.36 0.71
C SER A 100 1.13 -17.15 0.76
N GLN A 101 0.51 -16.77 -0.36
CA GLN A 101 -0.43 -15.64 -0.39
C GLN A 101 -1.69 -15.94 0.41
N PHE A 102 -2.27 -17.13 0.24
CA PHE A 102 -3.48 -17.55 0.93
C PHE A 102 -3.25 -17.65 2.44
N ASP A 103 -2.09 -18.17 2.88
CA ASP A 103 -1.76 -18.26 4.30
C ASP A 103 -1.65 -16.89 4.97
N ASN A 104 -1.05 -15.91 4.28
CA ASN A 104 -0.92 -14.55 4.78
C ASN A 104 -2.25 -13.79 4.84
N ILE A 105 -3.14 -14.00 3.87
CA ILE A 105 -4.39 -13.23 3.75
C ILE A 105 -5.54 -13.88 4.55
N ILE A 106 -5.62 -15.22 4.54
CA ILE A 106 -6.79 -15.97 5.03
C ILE A 106 -6.44 -16.89 6.19
N THR A 107 -5.45 -17.80 6.04
CA THR A 107 -5.17 -18.83 7.07
C THR A 107 -4.77 -18.21 8.41
N ASN A 108 -3.88 -17.23 8.39
CA ASN A 108 -3.34 -16.55 9.58
C ASN A 108 -4.23 -15.40 10.09
N ASN A 109 -5.38 -15.16 9.44
CA ASN A 109 -6.29 -14.10 9.83
C ASN A 109 -7.23 -14.60 10.95
N ASN A 110 -7.01 -14.09 12.17
CA ASN A 110 -7.80 -14.46 13.35
C ASN A 110 -9.22 -13.87 13.37
N ASP A 111 -9.50 -12.88 12.51
CA ASP A 111 -10.83 -12.27 12.40
C ASP A 111 -11.78 -13.11 11.53
N LEU A 112 -11.24 -14.13 10.83
CA LEU A 112 -12.02 -15.04 9.99
C LEU A 112 -12.34 -16.34 10.74
N SER A 113 -13.63 -16.68 10.77
CA SER A 113 -14.09 -18.00 11.21
C SER A 113 -13.70 -19.11 10.24
N GLU A 114 -13.65 -20.34 10.72
CA GLU A 114 -13.33 -21.51 9.90
C GLU A 114 -14.25 -21.65 8.68
N SER A 115 -15.55 -21.40 8.83
CA SER A 115 -16.49 -21.42 7.69
C SER A 115 -16.18 -20.35 6.64
N GLN A 116 -15.75 -19.16 7.07
CA GLN A 116 -15.31 -18.12 6.14
C GLN A 116 -14.03 -18.52 5.42
N LYS A 117 -13.06 -19.11 6.12
CA LYS A 117 -11.83 -19.62 5.49
C LYS A 117 -12.12 -20.70 4.45
N VAL A 118 -13.06 -21.62 4.72
CA VAL A 118 -13.53 -22.61 3.74
C VAL A 118 -14.14 -21.93 2.52
N TYR A 119 -15.03 -20.96 2.75
CA TYR A 119 -15.65 -20.21 1.66
C TYR A 119 -14.61 -19.53 0.76
N TYR A 120 -13.65 -18.81 1.36
CA TYR A 120 -12.57 -18.17 0.61
C TYR A 120 -11.68 -19.18 -0.09
N LEU A 121 -11.37 -20.31 0.54
CA LEU A 121 -10.58 -21.37 -0.09
C LEU A 121 -11.30 -21.88 -1.33
N LYS A 122 -12.58 -22.25 -1.23
CA LYS A 122 -13.39 -22.72 -2.37
C LYS A 122 -13.49 -21.66 -3.48
N ALA A 123 -13.69 -20.39 -3.12
CA ALA A 123 -13.73 -19.27 -4.08
C ALA A 123 -12.39 -19.02 -4.81
N SER A 124 -11.27 -19.31 -4.15
CA SER A 124 -9.93 -19.23 -4.72
C SER A 124 -9.60 -20.35 -5.72
N LEU A 125 -10.32 -21.48 -5.69
CA LEU A 125 -10.03 -22.62 -6.57
C LEU A 125 -10.72 -22.46 -7.93
N GLN A 126 -9.93 -22.60 -9.00
CA GLN A 126 -10.38 -22.57 -10.39
C GLN A 126 -9.80 -23.76 -11.17
N GLY A 127 -10.38 -24.04 -12.34
CA GLY A 127 -9.90 -25.09 -13.24
C GLY A 127 -9.77 -26.45 -12.55
N ASP A 128 -8.60 -27.08 -12.68
CA ASP A 128 -8.31 -28.42 -12.15
C ASP A 128 -8.24 -28.48 -10.62
N ALA A 129 -8.07 -27.33 -9.95
CA ALA A 129 -8.09 -27.25 -8.50
C ALA A 129 -9.52 -27.32 -7.96
N LYS A 130 -10.53 -26.88 -8.73
CA LYS A 130 -11.94 -26.88 -8.31
C LYS A 130 -12.50 -28.29 -8.09
N LEU A 131 -11.91 -29.30 -8.74
CA LEU A 131 -12.26 -30.71 -8.52
C LEU A 131 -12.05 -31.16 -7.06
N LEU A 132 -11.21 -30.46 -6.29
CA LEU A 132 -10.98 -30.76 -4.88
C LEU A 132 -12.03 -30.16 -3.94
N GLU A 133 -12.90 -29.28 -4.44
CA GLU A 133 -13.99 -28.69 -3.65
C GLU A 133 -14.99 -29.76 -3.15
N ALA A 134 -15.06 -30.90 -3.84
CA ALA A 134 -15.98 -32.00 -3.53
C ALA A 134 -15.49 -32.95 -2.42
N VAL A 135 -14.31 -32.71 -1.82
CA VAL A 135 -13.68 -33.67 -0.90
C VAL A 135 -14.24 -33.55 0.53
N ASP A 136 -14.52 -32.33 1.02
CA ASP A 136 -14.97 -32.09 2.40
C ASP A 136 -15.46 -30.63 2.58
N ASP A 137 -16.09 -30.34 3.72
CA ASP A 137 -16.50 -29.00 4.15
C ASP A 137 -15.60 -28.41 5.25
N SER A 138 -14.65 -29.18 5.79
CA SER A 138 -13.67 -28.66 6.76
C SER A 138 -12.45 -28.00 6.07
N PHE A 139 -12.00 -26.86 6.62
CA PHE A 139 -10.83 -26.13 6.12
C PHE A 139 -9.58 -27.02 6.12
N GLU A 140 -9.33 -27.70 7.24
CA GLU A 140 -8.17 -28.58 7.42
C GLU A 140 -8.14 -29.74 6.41
N SER A 141 -9.30 -30.31 6.12
CA SER A 141 -9.42 -31.42 5.17
C SER A 141 -9.12 -30.95 3.74
N LEU A 142 -9.71 -29.83 3.32
CA LEU A 142 -9.49 -29.25 1.99
C LEU A 142 -8.05 -28.80 1.79
N ILE A 143 -7.45 -28.10 2.76
CA ILE A 143 -6.07 -27.62 2.64
C ILE A 143 -5.07 -28.79 2.65
N THR A 144 -5.34 -29.85 3.43
CA THR A 144 -4.52 -31.07 3.45
C THR A 144 -4.61 -31.83 2.14
N ALA A 145 -5.80 -31.96 1.55
CA ALA A 145 -5.99 -32.57 0.25
C ALA A 145 -5.25 -31.80 -0.85
N LEU A 146 -5.30 -30.46 -0.82
CA LEU A 146 -4.54 -29.60 -1.72
C LEU A 146 -3.03 -29.80 -1.56
N LYS A 147 -2.50 -29.74 -0.32
CA LYS A 147 -1.07 -29.99 -0.03
C LYS A 147 -0.65 -31.36 -0.57
N THR A 148 -1.41 -32.40 -0.27
CA THR A 148 -1.10 -33.77 -0.68
C THR A 148 -1.11 -33.93 -2.21
N ARG A 149 -2.05 -33.31 -2.92
CA ARG A 149 -2.14 -33.43 -4.37
C ARG A 149 -1.05 -32.62 -5.09
N PHE A 150 -0.70 -31.44 -4.58
CA PHE A 150 0.16 -30.49 -5.29
C PHE A 150 1.61 -30.48 -4.79
N GLU A 151 1.90 -30.70 -3.49
CA GLU A 151 3.27 -30.79 -2.98
C GLU A 151 3.94 -32.11 -3.41
N ASN A 152 3.24 -33.24 -3.32
CA ASN A 152 3.82 -34.55 -3.66
C ASN A 152 4.23 -34.66 -5.13
N LYS A 153 3.47 -34.05 -6.05
CA LYS A 153 3.79 -34.11 -7.48
C LYS A 153 4.92 -33.15 -7.87
N ILE A 154 5.09 -32.03 -7.16
CA ILE A 154 6.24 -31.13 -7.35
C ILE A 154 7.53 -31.87 -6.98
N LEU A 155 7.55 -32.53 -5.82
CA LEU A 155 8.72 -33.30 -5.37
C LEU A 155 9.05 -34.45 -6.34
N GLY A 156 8.05 -35.21 -6.78
CA GLY A 156 8.25 -36.27 -7.78
C GLY A 156 8.79 -35.72 -9.11
N GLY A 157 8.29 -34.57 -9.56
CA GLY A 157 8.78 -33.90 -10.77
C GLY A 157 10.21 -33.38 -10.65
N GLN A 158 10.60 -32.82 -9.50
CA GLN A 158 11.96 -32.35 -9.24
C GLN A 158 12.96 -33.50 -9.19
N ILE A 159 12.66 -34.56 -8.42
CA ILE A 159 13.50 -35.76 -8.34
C ILE A 159 13.67 -36.39 -9.72
N PHE A 160 12.60 -36.45 -10.52
CA PHE A 160 12.68 -36.97 -11.88
C PHE A 160 13.59 -36.11 -12.78
N LYS A 161 13.44 -34.78 -12.76
CA LYS A 161 14.31 -33.87 -13.52
C LYS A 161 15.78 -34.02 -13.12
N GLU A 162 16.04 -34.13 -11.83
CA GLU A 162 17.39 -34.29 -11.28
C GLU A 162 18.00 -35.65 -11.67
N TYR A 163 17.22 -36.73 -11.61
CA TYR A 163 17.62 -38.05 -12.13
C TYR A 163 17.96 -38.00 -13.64
N GLN A 164 17.14 -37.31 -14.45
CA GLN A 164 17.43 -37.16 -15.88
C GLN A 164 18.72 -36.36 -16.11
N SER A 165 18.94 -35.25 -15.39
CA SER A 165 20.19 -34.48 -15.46
C SER A 165 21.41 -35.35 -15.14
N PHE A 166 21.37 -36.13 -14.06
CA PHE A 166 22.47 -37.05 -13.69
C PHE A 166 22.72 -38.14 -14.74
N LYS A 167 21.66 -38.65 -15.38
CA LYS A 167 21.78 -39.65 -16.44
C LYS A 167 22.38 -39.08 -17.73
N THR A 168 22.11 -37.81 -18.05
CA THR A 168 22.65 -37.14 -19.25
C THR A 168 24.09 -36.66 -19.07
N LEU A 169 24.52 -36.36 -17.85
CA LEU A 169 25.88 -35.94 -17.49
C LEU A 169 26.91 -37.07 -17.47
N ARG A 170 26.48 -38.33 -17.50
CA ARG A 170 27.36 -39.51 -17.52
C ARG A 170 27.54 -39.99 -18.97
N PHE A 171 28.23 -39.20 -19.77
CA PHE A 171 28.89 -39.62 -21.01
C PHE A 171 30.35 -39.21 -20.95
#